data_AF-A0AAU3PLI5-F1
#
_entry.id   AF-A0AAU3PLI5-F1
#
_cell.length_a   1.000
_cell.length_b   1.000
_cell.length_c   1.000
_cell.angle_alpha   90.00
_cell.angle_beta   90.00
_cell.angle_gamma   90.00
#
_symmetry.space_group_name_H-M   'P 1'
#
loop_
_entity.id
_entity.type
_entity.pdbx_description
1 polymer ?
#
loop_
_entity_poly.entity_id
_entity_poly.type
_entity_poly.pdbx_seq_one_letter_code
_entity_poly.pdbx_strand_id
1 'polypeptide(L)'
;MSTTPARRPGGRSAKVRDAVYTAVGQLMGEGKADRITIPLLANRAGVNPTSIYRRWGDLDTLLEEVAVAALTKDGDELPDTGSLRGDLSAWARIVIDDITQPRRTRYLRAMTSARDEVLTCPCWEQRRTQAKVMLDRARARGEQAPTEQQVLDHVIAPMYHHVVFGLAADRDYADQLVHDVLTMA
;
A
#
# COMPACT_ATOMS: atom_id res chain seq x y z
N MET A 1 -19.59 45.90 1.06
CA MET A 1 -18.26 45.35 0.78
C MET A 1 -17.99 44.26 1.79
N SER A 2 -18.17 42.99 1.42
CA SER A 2 -18.02 41.85 2.33
C SER A 2 -16.73 41.11 2.00
N THR A 3 -15.77 41.13 2.91
CA THR A 3 -14.49 40.42 2.83
C THR A 3 -14.68 38.93 3.15
N THR A 4 -14.37 38.07 2.19
CA THR A 4 -14.32 36.60 2.34
C THR A 4 -13.16 36.19 3.26
N PRO A 5 -13.36 35.30 4.24
CA PRO A 5 -12.27 34.85 5.12
C PRO A 5 -11.30 33.93 4.36
N ALA A 6 -10.00 34.21 4.53
CA ALA A 6 -8.90 33.50 3.91
C ALA A 6 -8.84 32.01 4.31
N ARG A 7 -8.73 31.15 3.30
CA ARG A 7 -8.57 29.69 3.40
C ARG A 7 -7.30 29.35 4.21
N ARG A 8 -7.46 28.61 5.32
CA ARG A 8 -6.34 28.20 6.20
C ARG A 8 -5.31 27.35 5.42
N PRO A 9 -4.00 27.57 5.61
CA PRO A 9 -2.96 26.99 4.76
C PRO A 9 -2.62 25.54 5.18
N GLY A 10 -3.33 24.56 4.63
CA GLY A 10 -3.01 23.13 4.82
C GLY A 10 -1.65 22.68 4.27
N GLY A 11 -0.92 23.56 3.56
CA GLY A 11 0.33 23.22 2.87
C GLY A 11 1.53 22.92 3.78
N ARG A 12 1.65 23.53 4.97
CA ARG A 12 2.75 23.21 5.89
C ARG A 12 2.57 21.84 6.53
N SER A 13 1.34 21.47 6.89
CA SER A 13 1.04 20.16 7.48
C SER A 13 1.25 19.02 6.49
N ALA A 14 0.94 19.23 5.21
CA ALA A 14 1.25 18.26 4.15
C ALA A 14 2.78 18.07 4.01
N LYS A 15 3.55 19.17 3.92
CA LYS A 15 5.02 19.11 3.82
C LYS A 15 5.68 18.39 5.00
N VAL A 16 5.22 18.64 6.23
CA VAL A 16 5.72 17.95 7.43
C VAL A 16 5.42 16.45 7.36
N ARG A 17 4.20 16.06 6.93
CA ARG A 17 3.83 14.66 6.75
C ARG A 17 4.77 13.97 5.76
N ASP A 18 4.92 14.55 4.58
CA ASP A 18 5.70 13.94 3.49
C ASP A 18 7.18 13.79 3.87
N ALA A 19 7.73 14.76 4.61
CA ALA A 19 9.09 14.68 5.16
C ALA A 19 9.25 13.55 6.19
N VAL A 20 8.28 13.40 7.11
CA VAL A 20 8.30 12.32 8.11
C VAL A 20 8.14 10.96 7.44
N TYR A 21 7.23 10.81 6.48
CA TYR A 21 7.05 9.55 5.74
C TYR A 21 8.31 9.15 4.96
N THR A 22 8.98 10.12 4.37
CA THR A 22 10.26 9.90 3.69
C THR A 22 11.33 9.43 4.67
N ALA A 23 11.42 10.06 5.85
CA ALA A 23 12.38 9.68 6.89
C ALA A 23 12.12 8.27 7.44
N VAL A 24 10.86 7.88 7.66
CA VAL A 24 10.48 6.51 8.01
C VAL A 24 11.00 5.55 6.95
N GLY A 25 10.65 5.75 5.67
CA GLY A 25 11.08 4.86 4.59
C GLY A 25 12.61 4.73 4.44
N GLN A 26 13.36 5.81 4.70
CA GLN A 26 14.83 5.77 4.69
C GLN A 26 15.40 4.94 5.86
N LEU A 27 14.93 5.18 7.09
CA LEU A 27 15.43 4.47 8.27
C LEU A 27 15.10 2.98 8.22
N MET A 28 13.89 2.62 7.76
CA MET A 28 13.49 1.23 7.55
C MET A 28 14.40 0.57 6.51
N GLY A 29 14.77 1.32 5.47
CA GLY A 29 15.67 0.89 4.41
C GLY A 29 17.14 0.72 4.78
N GLU A 30 17.56 1.29 5.91
CA GLU A 30 18.90 1.12 6.47
C GLU A 30 18.99 -0.12 7.38
N GLY A 31 17.90 -0.91 7.51
CA GLY A 31 17.85 -2.06 8.42
C GLY A 31 17.81 -1.66 9.90
N LYS A 32 17.35 -0.43 10.19
CA LYS A 32 17.28 0.13 11.55
C LYS A 32 15.87 0.10 12.14
N ALA A 33 14.99 -0.77 11.66
CA ALA A 33 13.59 -0.85 12.10
C ALA A 33 13.49 -0.91 13.64
N ASP A 34 14.29 -1.77 14.26
CA ASP A 34 14.34 -2.00 15.71
C ASP A 34 14.95 -0.82 16.51
N ARG A 35 15.45 0.21 15.82
CA ARG A 35 16.09 1.39 16.42
C ARG A 35 15.39 2.70 16.05
N ILE A 36 14.21 2.62 15.39
CA ILE A 36 13.45 3.81 15.05
C ILE A 36 12.87 4.41 16.34
N THR A 37 13.11 5.70 16.54
CA THR A 37 12.51 6.49 17.62
C THR A 37 12.00 7.81 17.06
N ILE A 38 11.02 8.44 17.72
CA ILE A 38 10.51 9.76 17.30
C ILE A 38 11.64 10.81 17.22
N PRO A 39 12.59 10.91 18.17
CA PRO A 39 13.73 11.83 18.03
C PRO A 39 14.60 11.56 16.80
N LEU A 40 14.88 10.30 16.49
CA LEU A 40 15.65 9.91 15.30
C LEU A 40 14.90 10.28 14.01
N LEU A 41 13.60 10.02 13.96
CA LEU A 41 12.74 10.40 12.85
C LEU A 41 12.67 11.90 12.66
N ALA A 42 12.48 12.65 13.74
CA ALA A 42 12.43 14.11 13.72
C ALA A 42 13.73 14.70 13.17
N ASN A 43 14.88 14.20 13.63
CA ASN A 43 16.19 14.59 13.14
C ASN A 43 16.31 14.30 11.63
N ARG A 44 15.95 13.09 11.19
CA ARG A 44 16.04 12.71 9.78
C ARG A 44 15.08 13.49 8.87
N ALA A 45 13.87 13.77 9.34
CA ALA A 45 12.85 14.52 8.62
C ALA A 45 13.07 16.05 8.66
N GLY A 46 14.01 16.53 9.48
CA GLY A 46 14.24 17.97 9.67
C GLY A 46 13.07 18.68 10.35
N VAL A 47 12.33 17.99 11.22
CA VAL A 47 11.17 18.53 11.95
C VAL A 47 11.39 18.48 13.46
N ASN A 48 10.61 19.27 14.21
CA ASN A 48 10.67 19.22 15.66
C ASN A 48 9.93 17.95 16.18
N PRO A 49 10.50 17.17 17.12
CA PRO A 49 9.85 15.99 17.71
C PRO A 49 8.43 16.25 18.22
N THR A 50 8.16 17.41 18.84
CA THR A 50 6.83 17.80 19.32
C THR A 50 5.81 17.89 18.19
N SER A 51 6.24 18.19 16.96
CA SER A 51 5.36 18.19 15.79
C SER A 51 4.92 16.78 15.40
N ILE A 52 5.76 15.78 15.67
CA ILE A 52 5.42 14.37 15.47
C ILE A 52 4.46 13.91 16.57
N TYR A 53 4.83 14.09 17.84
CA TYR A 53 3.98 13.74 18.99
C TYR A 53 2.58 14.37 18.92
N ARG A 54 2.46 15.65 18.57
CA ARG A 54 1.15 16.32 18.49
C ARG A 54 0.23 15.73 17.43
N ARG A 55 0.79 15.17 16.35
CA ARG A 55 0.01 14.71 15.20
C ARG A 55 -0.31 13.23 15.25
N TRP A 56 0.68 12.42 15.64
CA TRP A 56 0.56 10.96 15.63
C TRP A 56 0.48 10.37 17.04
N GLY A 57 0.82 11.12 18.09
CA GLY A 57 0.81 10.62 19.47
C GLY A 57 2.02 9.76 19.79
N ASP A 58 2.18 8.64 19.09
CA ASP A 58 3.23 7.65 19.29
C ASP A 58 3.86 7.19 17.96
N LEU A 59 4.86 6.32 18.07
CA LEU A 59 5.59 5.80 16.93
C LEU A 59 4.72 4.83 16.12
N ASP A 60 3.95 3.98 16.78
CA ASP A 60 3.16 2.93 16.14
C ASP A 60 2.05 3.53 15.27
N THR A 61 1.31 4.50 15.78
CA THR A 61 0.32 5.28 15.02
C THR A 61 0.95 5.99 13.81
N LEU A 62 2.16 6.54 13.96
CA LEU A 62 2.89 7.13 12.83
C LEU A 62 3.23 6.07 11.78
N LEU A 63 3.78 4.93 12.20
CA LEU A 63 4.18 3.86 11.30
C LEU A 63 2.97 3.25 10.59
N GLU A 64 1.82 3.14 11.26
CA GLU A 64 0.52 2.74 10.72
C GLU A 64 -0.08 3.75 9.74
N GLU A 65 0.13 5.05 9.93
CA GLU A 65 -0.33 6.07 8.97
C GLU A 65 0.59 6.08 7.73
N VAL A 66 1.91 5.96 7.94
CA VAL A 66 2.90 5.84 6.86
C VAL A 66 2.62 4.61 6.03
N ALA A 67 2.44 3.45 6.66
CA ALA A 67 1.20 2.68 6.52
C ALA A 67 0.46 2.58 5.21
N VAL A 68 -0.82 2.80 5.49
CA VAL A 68 -1.86 3.29 4.64
C VAL A 68 -1.25 4.14 3.53
N ALA A 69 -0.61 5.26 3.82
CA ALA A 69 -0.20 6.19 2.77
C ALA A 69 0.85 5.64 1.78
N ALA A 70 1.72 4.74 2.22
CA ALA A 70 2.72 4.08 1.40
C ALA A 70 2.18 2.86 0.66
N LEU A 71 0.97 2.39 0.97
CA LEU A 71 0.32 1.24 0.35
C LEU A 71 -0.92 1.62 -0.46
N THR A 72 -1.53 2.77 -0.15
CA THR A 72 -2.67 3.35 -0.84
C THR A 72 -2.21 4.49 -1.74
N LYS A 73 -1.87 4.19 -2.99
CA LYS A 73 -1.80 5.24 -4.01
C LYS A 73 -3.22 5.42 -4.55
N ASP A 74 -3.90 6.49 -4.16
CA ASP A 74 -5.15 6.87 -4.78
C ASP A 74 -4.88 7.30 -6.22
N GLY A 75 -5.69 6.83 -7.17
CA GLY A 75 -5.91 7.56 -8.42
C GLY A 75 -5.45 6.95 -9.74
N ASP A 76 -5.05 5.68 -9.80
CA ASP A 76 -4.95 5.01 -11.11
C ASP A 76 -6.29 4.32 -11.42
N GLU A 77 -6.89 4.64 -12.57
CA GLU A 77 -8.11 3.98 -13.04
C GLU A 77 -7.88 2.47 -13.13
N LEU A 78 -8.82 1.68 -12.62
CA LEU A 78 -8.72 0.22 -12.70
C LEU A 78 -8.74 -0.22 -14.16
N PRO A 79 -7.89 -1.19 -14.55
CA PRO A 79 -7.89 -1.74 -15.88
C PRO A 79 -9.30 -2.16 -16.34
N ASP A 80 -9.63 -1.83 -17.58
CA ASP A 80 -10.85 -2.25 -18.26
C ASP A 80 -10.51 -2.60 -19.70
N THR A 81 -9.90 -3.77 -19.84
CA THR A 81 -9.42 -4.36 -21.08
C THR A 81 -10.53 -5.07 -21.87
N GLY A 82 -11.74 -5.17 -21.29
CA GLY A 82 -12.87 -5.88 -21.86
C GLY A 82 -12.91 -7.38 -21.57
N SER A 83 -12.00 -7.91 -20.74
CA SER A 83 -12.04 -9.30 -20.28
C SER A 83 -11.50 -9.43 -18.86
N LEU A 84 -12.04 -10.36 -18.06
CA LEU A 84 -11.59 -10.55 -16.68
C LEU A 84 -10.11 -10.91 -16.60
N ARG A 85 -9.63 -11.75 -17.53
CA ARG A 85 -8.22 -12.13 -17.63
C ARG A 85 -7.33 -10.91 -17.84
N GLY A 86 -7.68 -10.06 -18.81
CA GLY A 86 -6.88 -8.87 -19.10
C GLY A 86 -6.90 -7.87 -17.94
N ASP A 87 -8.06 -7.71 -17.29
CA ASP A 87 -8.23 -6.79 -16.16
C ASP A 87 -7.36 -7.24 -14.97
N LEU A 88 -7.46 -8.53 -14.58
CA LEU A 88 -6.68 -9.08 -13.47
C LEU A 88 -5.19 -9.13 -13.76
N SER A 89 -4.75 -9.52 -14.97
CA SER A 89 -3.33 -9.53 -15.34
C SER A 89 -2.74 -8.12 -15.32
N ALA A 90 -3.42 -7.14 -15.92
CA ALA A 90 -2.95 -5.76 -15.92
C ALA A 90 -2.87 -5.20 -14.49
N TRP A 91 -3.89 -5.47 -13.66
CA TRP A 91 -3.90 -5.06 -12.27
C TRP A 91 -2.81 -5.73 -11.44
N ALA A 92 -2.63 -7.05 -11.56
CA ALA A 92 -1.61 -7.80 -10.83
C ALA A 92 -0.19 -7.32 -11.19
N ARG A 93 0.07 -6.99 -12.45
CA ARG A 93 1.34 -6.39 -12.90
C ARG A 93 1.56 -5.00 -12.29
N ILE A 94 0.53 -4.14 -12.28
CA ILE A 94 0.61 -2.84 -11.60
C ILE A 94 0.95 -3.04 -10.13
N VAL A 95 0.29 -4.00 -9.46
CA VAL A 95 0.55 -4.29 -8.04
C VAL A 95 1.98 -4.79 -7.84
N ILE A 96 2.46 -5.78 -8.60
CA ILE A 96 3.79 -6.37 -8.39
C ILE A 96 4.91 -5.36 -8.70
N ASP A 97 4.78 -4.58 -9.78
CA ASP A 97 5.72 -3.49 -10.11
C ASP A 97 5.81 -2.47 -8.98
N ASP A 98 4.71 -2.28 -8.27
CA ASP A 98 4.59 -1.30 -7.23
C ASP A 98 5.21 -1.77 -5.91
N ILE A 99 4.86 -2.97 -5.46
CA ILE A 99 5.35 -3.52 -4.19
C ILE A 99 6.81 -3.96 -4.23
N THR A 100 7.34 -4.26 -5.42
CA THR A 100 8.76 -4.61 -5.64
C THR A 100 9.69 -3.39 -5.68
N GLN A 101 9.16 -2.15 -5.73
CA GLN A 101 10.00 -0.95 -5.63
C GLN A 101 10.77 -0.97 -4.30
N PRO A 102 12.07 -0.64 -4.28
CA PRO A 102 12.89 -0.74 -3.07
C PRO A 102 12.27 -0.06 -1.85
N ARG A 103 11.67 1.12 -2.06
CA ARG A 103 10.97 1.87 -0.99
C ARG A 103 9.74 1.12 -0.46
N ARG A 104 8.92 0.51 -1.32
CA ARG A 104 7.72 -0.25 -0.91
C ARG A 104 8.07 -1.58 -0.27
N THR A 105 9.08 -2.28 -0.78
CA THR A 105 9.55 -3.54 -0.17
C THR A 105 10.08 -3.32 1.25
N ARG A 106 10.93 -2.31 1.45
CA ARG A 106 11.44 -1.93 2.79
C ARG A 106 10.30 -1.60 3.75
N TYR A 107 9.30 -0.90 3.24
CA TYR A 107 8.11 -0.53 3.97
C TYR A 107 7.30 -1.75 4.42
N LEU A 108 6.96 -2.65 3.49
CA LEU A 108 6.22 -3.89 3.76
C LEU A 108 6.93 -4.78 4.78
N ARG A 109 8.26 -4.93 4.68
CA ARG A 109 9.04 -5.75 5.61
C ARG A 109 9.04 -5.20 7.03
N ALA A 110 9.14 -3.89 7.17
CA ALA A 110 9.17 -3.31 8.49
C ALA A 110 7.77 -3.19 9.12
N MET A 111 6.69 -3.13 8.33
CA MET A 111 5.35 -3.43 8.85
C MET A 111 5.28 -4.83 9.43
N THR A 112 5.84 -5.84 8.75
CA THR A 112 5.80 -7.22 9.26
C THR A 112 6.60 -7.42 10.54
N SER A 113 7.64 -6.62 10.80
CA SER A 113 8.39 -6.66 12.06
C SER A 113 7.70 -5.91 13.21
N ALA A 114 6.84 -4.94 12.92
CA ALA A 114 6.10 -4.16 13.93
C ALA A 114 4.76 -4.82 14.35
N ARG A 115 4.54 -6.09 13.98
CA ARG A 115 3.22 -6.75 14.00
C ARG A 115 2.64 -7.13 15.37
N ASP A 116 3.27 -6.77 16.48
CA ASP A 116 2.65 -6.99 17.79
C ASP A 116 1.41 -6.07 18.03
N GLU A 117 1.23 -5.00 17.24
CA GLU A 117 0.15 -4.01 17.47
C GLU A 117 -0.83 -3.80 16.28
N VAL A 118 -0.50 -4.24 15.06
CA VAL A 118 -1.33 -3.99 13.85
C VAL A 118 -2.19 -5.21 13.49
N LEU A 119 -3.49 -5.16 13.81
CA LEU A 119 -4.43 -6.29 13.63
C LEU A 119 -4.85 -6.58 12.17
N THR A 120 -4.77 -5.62 11.23
CA THR A 120 -5.24 -5.79 9.84
C THR A 120 -4.44 -4.95 8.85
N CYS A 121 -3.97 -5.50 7.72
CA CYS A 121 -3.29 -4.69 6.68
C CYS A 121 -4.29 -3.75 6.00
N PRO A 122 -4.10 -2.41 6.04
CA PRO A 122 -4.98 -1.48 5.33
C PRO A 122 -5.00 -1.69 3.81
N CYS A 123 -3.92 -2.28 3.28
CA CYS A 123 -3.83 -2.69 1.89
C CYS A 123 -4.93 -3.68 1.48
N TRP A 124 -5.38 -4.53 2.40
CA TRP A 124 -6.25 -5.67 2.09
C TRP A 124 -7.64 -5.22 1.65
N GLU A 125 -8.24 -4.25 2.35
CA GLU A 125 -9.58 -3.74 2.02
C GLU A 125 -9.58 -3.02 0.66
N GLN A 126 -8.52 -2.25 0.39
CA GLN A 126 -8.38 -1.58 -0.90
C GLN A 126 -8.26 -2.60 -2.03
N ARG A 127 -7.42 -3.64 -1.88
CA ARG A 127 -7.28 -4.70 -2.89
C ARG A 127 -8.59 -5.46 -3.09
N ARG A 128 -9.35 -5.70 -2.01
CA ARG A 128 -10.68 -6.31 -2.09
C ARG A 128 -11.63 -5.46 -2.94
N THR A 129 -11.70 -4.17 -2.64
CA THR A 129 -12.56 -3.22 -3.37
C THR A 129 -12.18 -3.17 -4.85
N GLN A 130 -10.89 -3.18 -5.17
CA GLN A 130 -10.40 -3.21 -6.55
C GLN A 130 -10.78 -4.50 -7.28
N ALA A 131 -10.54 -5.66 -6.66
CA ALA A 131 -10.91 -6.96 -7.22
C ALA A 131 -12.43 -7.03 -7.46
N LYS A 132 -13.22 -6.57 -6.50
CA LYS A 132 -14.68 -6.53 -6.60
C LYS A 132 -15.16 -5.81 -7.86
N VAL A 133 -14.62 -4.63 -8.15
CA VAL A 133 -15.02 -3.85 -9.34
C VAL A 133 -14.78 -4.64 -10.63
N MET A 134 -13.61 -5.27 -10.79
CA MET A 134 -13.30 -6.05 -12.00
C MET A 134 -14.17 -7.31 -12.11
N LEU A 135 -14.43 -8.00 -10.99
CA LEU A 135 -15.29 -9.18 -10.96
C LEU A 135 -16.75 -8.82 -11.28
N ASP A 136 -17.25 -7.69 -10.78
CA ASP A 136 -18.61 -7.24 -11.06
C ASP A 136 -18.77 -6.85 -12.54
N ARG A 137 -17.75 -6.23 -13.16
CA ARG A 137 -17.71 -5.99 -14.61
C ARG A 137 -17.75 -7.29 -15.41
N ALA A 138 -16.94 -8.27 -15.03
CA ALA A 138 -16.89 -9.58 -15.69
C ALA A 138 -18.23 -10.32 -15.62
N ARG A 139 -18.88 -10.32 -14.44
CA ARG A 139 -20.22 -10.90 -14.26
C ARG A 139 -21.26 -10.20 -15.13
N ALA A 140 -21.19 -8.88 -15.26
CA ALA A 140 -22.08 -8.12 -16.15
C ALA A 140 -21.90 -8.48 -17.63
N ARG A 141 -20.70 -8.93 -18.03
CA ARG A 141 -20.39 -9.46 -19.37
C ARG A 141 -20.76 -10.95 -19.53
N GLY A 142 -21.20 -11.62 -18.47
CA GLY A 142 -21.50 -13.06 -18.49
C GLY A 142 -20.27 -13.96 -18.39
N GLU A 143 -19.12 -13.42 -18.02
CA GLU A 143 -17.90 -14.21 -17.78
C GLU A 143 -18.01 -14.97 -16.45
N GLN A 144 -17.47 -16.20 -16.40
CA GLN A 144 -17.20 -16.89 -15.14
C GLN A 144 -16.11 -16.14 -14.38
N ALA A 145 -16.31 -15.96 -13.08
CA ALA A 145 -15.47 -15.12 -12.24
C ALA A 145 -15.28 -15.76 -10.87
N PRO A 146 -14.03 -15.86 -10.36
CA PRO A 146 -13.78 -16.34 -9.01
C PRO A 146 -14.37 -15.38 -7.97
N THR A 147 -14.36 -15.81 -6.72
CA THR A 147 -14.73 -14.95 -5.59
C THR A 147 -13.65 -13.90 -5.31
N GLU A 148 -14.05 -12.79 -4.68
CA GLU A 148 -13.11 -11.76 -4.21
C GLU A 148 -12.03 -12.37 -3.29
N GLN A 149 -12.44 -13.31 -2.43
CA GLN A 149 -11.53 -14.02 -1.54
C GLN A 149 -10.53 -14.87 -2.32
N GLN A 150 -10.94 -15.61 -3.35
CA GLN A 150 -10.00 -16.36 -4.19
C GLN A 150 -8.97 -15.46 -4.87
N VAL A 151 -9.38 -14.31 -5.41
CA VAL A 151 -8.44 -13.36 -6.01
C VAL A 151 -7.44 -12.84 -4.97
N LEU A 152 -7.91 -12.50 -3.78
CA LEU A 152 -7.05 -12.02 -2.71
C LEU A 152 -6.07 -13.10 -2.21
N ASP A 153 -6.57 -14.31 -1.94
CA ASP A 153 -5.79 -15.39 -1.33
C ASP A 153 -4.83 -16.05 -2.34
N HIS A 154 -5.18 -16.09 -3.63
CA HIS A 154 -4.38 -16.77 -4.65
C HIS A 154 -3.58 -15.84 -5.57
N VAL A 155 -3.89 -14.54 -5.63
CA VAL A 155 -3.11 -13.58 -6.43
C VAL A 155 -2.40 -12.57 -5.54
N ILE A 156 -3.13 -11.91 -4.64
CA ILE A 156 -2.57 -10.79 -3.87
C ILE A 156 -1.68 -11.27 -2.73
N ALA A 157 -2.15 -12.19 -1.89
CA ALA A 157 -1.37 -12.69 -0.75
C ALA A 157 -0.02 -13.32 -1.17
N PRO A 158 0.06 -14.17 -2.23
CA PRO A 158 1.34 -14.75 -2.64
C PRO A 158 2.34 -13.71 -3.16
N MET A 159 1.88 -12.70 -3.91
CA MET A 159 2.72 -11.58 -4.34
C MET A 159 3.32 -10.81 -3.16
N TYR A 160 2.50 -10.44 -2.17
CA TYR A 160 2.97 -9.73 -0.98
C TYR A 160 3.90 -10.61 -0.14
N HIS A 161 3.59 -11.90 0.00
CA HIS A 161 4.44 -12.87 0.68
C HIS A 161 5.83 -12.94 0.04
N HIS A 162 5.91 -13.11 -1.29
CA HIS A 162 7.19 -13.18 -2.00
C HIS A 162 8.04 -11.93 -1.78
N VAL A 163 7.44 -10.74 -1.88
CA VAL A 163 8.16 -9.47 -1.66
C VAL A 163 8.67 -9.33 -0.23
N VAL A 164 7.81 -9.60 0.77
CA VAL A 164 8.17 -9.52 2.19
C VAL A 164 9.34 -10.46 2.50
N PHE A 165 9.26 -11.72 2.07
CA PHE A 165 10.28 -12.72 2.36
C PHE A 165 11.48 -12.68 1.40
N GLY A 166 11.48 -11.79 0.40
CA GLY A 166 12.58 -11.65 -0.55
C GLY A 166 12.71 -12.81 -1.54
N LEU A 167 11.59 -13.47 -1.82
CA LEU A 167 11.48 -14.47 -2.89
C LEU A 167 11.31 -13.77 -4.25
N ALA A 168 11.54 -14.52 -5.33
CA ALA A 168 11.35 -14.00 -6.69
C ALA A 168 9.91 -13.57 -6.91
N ALA A 169 9.70 -12.31 -7.32
CA ALA A 169 8.39 -11.74 -7.58
C ALA A 169 8.52 -10.77 -8.76
N ASP A 170 7.92 -11.13 -9.89
CA ASP A 170 7.94 -10.38 -11.14
C ASP A 170 6.57 -10.46 -11.84
N ARG A 171 6.49 -9.89 -13.04
CA ARG A 171 5.25 -9.87 -13.83
C ARG A 171 4.82 -11.25 -14.29
N ASP A 172 5.78 -12.11 -14.62
CA ASP A 172 5.50 -13.48 -15.07
C ASP A 172 4.88 -14.29 -13.92
N TYR A 173 5.41 -14.13 -12.70
CA TYR A 173 4.81 -14.68 -11.49
C TYR A 173 3.39 -14.17 -11.27
N ALA A 174 3.16 -12.86 -11.41
CA ALA A 174 1.83 -12.28 -11.26
C ALA A 174 0.83 -12.82 -12.30
N ASP A 175 1.26 -12.97 -13.55
CA ASP A 175 0.43 -13.56 -14.61
C ASP A 175 0.11 -15.03 -14.37
N GLN A 176 1.06 -15.80 -13.84
CA GLN A 176 0.83 -17.20 -13.48
C GLN A 176 -0.25 -17.32 -12.40
N LEU A 177 -0.18 -16.52 -11.34
CA LEU A 177 -1.19 -16.52 -10.27
C LEU A 177 -2.58 -16.15 -10.81
N VAL A 178 -2.66 -15.18 -11.73
CA VAL A 178 -3.92 -14.82 -12.41
C VAL A 178 -4.42 -15.96 -13.29
N HIS A 179 -3.53 -16.65 -14.01
CA HIS A 179 -3.91 -17.82 -14.77
C HIS A 179 -4.53 -18.89 -13.86
N ASP A 180 -3.85 -19.21 -12.76
CA ASP A 180 -4.25 -20.26 -11.83
C ASP A 180 -5.61 -19.96 -11.19
N VAL A 181 -5.83 -18.74 -10.67
CA VAL A 181 -7.10 -18.40 -10.00
C VAL A 181 -8.30 -18.44 -10.95
N LEU A 182 -8.09 -18.15 -12.24
CA LEU A 182 -9.14 -18.22 -13.26
C LEU A 182 -9.55 -19.65 -13.59
N THR A 183 -8.71 -20.65 -13.30
CA THR A 183 -9.08 -22.07 -13.45
C THR A 183 -9.95 -22.59 -12.30
N MET A 184 -10.11 -21.80 -11.24
CA MET A 184 -10.91 -22.13 -10.05
C MET A 184 -12.35 -21.60 -10.12
N ALA A 185 -12.70 -20.89 -11.20
CA ALA A 185 -13.98 -20.21 -11.41
C ALA A 185 -15.01 -21.06 -12.16
#